data_AF-A0A7S2HX44-F1
#
_entry.id   AF-A0A7S2HX44-F1
#
_cell.length_a   1.000
_cell.length_b   1.000
_cell.length_c   1.000
_cell.angle_alpha   90.00
_cell.angle_beta   90.00
_cell.angle_gamma   90.00
#
_symmetry.space_group_name_H-M   'P 1'
#
loop_
_entity.id
_entity.type
_entity.pdbx_description
1 polymer ?
#
loop_
_entity_poly.entity_id
_entity_poly.type
_entity_poly.pdbx_seq_one_letter_code
_entity_poly.pdbx_strand_id
1 'polypeptide(L)'
;LPDPFPSNFKIDLLPEISQSPVVLSNVAGPLGSIRSDLDSYLKGRQPSEFVSGLLPRLYKDGTNDVDAPRISSLVLYVGIQGLARLQNSQIAHTLAHTPEMEVLQKLMDFDDRGRYISLNAIANQLRYPSSHTHYFSCVMLFLFDEAKDDAIKEQITRVLLERLIVHRPHPWGLLITFIELIKNQKYQFWSHPFTRCATEIEKVFESVARSCMTPASLRAVTSGGSDDPQ
;
A
#
# COMPACT_ATOMS: atom_id res chain seq x y z
N LEU A 1 11.95 16.83 6.56
CA LEU A 1 10.78 16.19 5.91
C LEU A 1 9.59 17.13 6.11
N PRO A 2 8.76 17.38 5.09
CA PRO A 2 7.55 18.19 5.25
C PRO A 2 6.72 17.66 6.41
N ASP A 3 6.17 18.54 7.23
CA ASP A 3 5.27 18.12 8.29
C ASP A 3 4.06 17.41 7.67
N PRO A 4 3.75 16.14 8.04
CA PRO A 4 2.58 15.43 7.53
C PRO A 4 1.25 15.95 8.11
N PHE A 5 1.27 16.86 9.08
CA PHE A 5 0.12 17.29 9.88
C PHE A 5 -0.66 18.56 9.46
N PRO A 6 -0.31 19.35 8.42
CA PRO A 6 -1.16 20.43 7.95
C PRO A 6 -2.51 19.89 7.42
N SER A 7 -3.61 20.56 7.78
CA SER A 7 -4.98 20.19 7.42
C SER A 7 -5.25 20.07 5.92
N ASN A 8 -4.43 20.72 5.09
CA ASN A 8 -4.54 20.74 3.62
C ASN A 8 -3.26 20.23 2.93
N PHE A 9 -2.49 19.36 3.58
CA PHE A 9 -1.27 18.80 2.99
C PHE A 9 -1.60 17.97 1.74
N LYS A 10 -1.16 18.44 0.57
CA LYS A 10 -1.29 17.72 -0.70
C LYS A 10 0.08 17.17 -1.09
N ILE A 11 0.24 15.86 -0.94
CA ILE A 11 1.47 15.16 -1.31
C ILE A 11 1.86 15.43 -2.77
N ASP A 12 0.88 15.56 -3.66
CA ASP A 12 1.06 15.78 -5.10
C ASP A 12 1.77 17.11 -5.44
N LEU A 13 1.88 18.03 -4.48
CA LEU A 13 2.54 19.32 -4.67
C LEU A 13 4.03 19.29 -4.30
N LEU A 14 4.52 18.21 -3.69
CA LEU A 14 5.91 18.09 -3.31
C LEU A 14 6.79 17.78 -4.54
N PRO A 15 7.84 18.58 -4.83
CA PRO A 15 8.73 18.28 -5.95
C PRO A 15 9.44 16.93 -5.79
N GLU A 16 9.70 16.48 -4.56
CA GLU A 16 10.41 15.25 -4.26
C GLU A 16 9.68 13.99 -4.71
N ILE A 17 8.35 14.03 -4.89
CA ILE A 17 7.58 12.86 -5.37
C ILE A 17 7.87 12.53 -6.83
N SER A 18 8.52 13.43 -7.57
CA SER A 18 8.98 13.15 -8.93
C SER A 18 10.34 12.44 -8.94
N GLN A 19 11.05 12.42 -7.82
CA GLN A 19 12.42 11.91 -7.72
C GLN A 19 12.45 10.46 -7.25
N SER A 20 13.03 9.59 -8.08
CA SER A 20 13.24 8.19 -7.71
C SER A 20 14.38 8.04 -6.70
N PRO A 21 14.19 7.26 -5.63
CA PRO A 21 15.23 6.99 -4.66
C PRO A 21 16.33 6.12 -5.26
N VAL A 22 17.55 6.24 -4.72
CA VAL A 22 18.66 5.38 -5.13
C VAL A 22 18.45 3.97 -4.58
N VAL A 23 18.49 2.97 -5.46
CA VAL A 23 18.43 1.54 -5.12
C VAL A 23 19.74 0.88 -5.55
N LEU A 24 20.57 0.51 -4.57
CA LEU A 24 21.90 -0.10 -4.81
C LEU A 24 21.86 -1.63 -4.84
N SER A 25 20.74 -2.23 -4.45
CA SER A 25 20.56 -3.69 -4.45
C SER A 25 20.14 -4.20 -5.83
N ASN A 26 20.53 -5.44 -6.15
CA ASN A 26 20.04 -6.12 -7.34
C ASN A 26 18.58 -6.57 -7.15
N VAL A 27 17.64 -5.68 -7.46
CA VAL A 27 16.19 -5.94 -7.36
C VAL A 27 15.77 -7.12 -8.23
N ALA A 28 16.37 -7.29 -9.40
CA ALA A 28 15.96 -8.33 -10.35
C ALA A 28 16.52 -9.71 -10.01
N GLY A 29 17.55 -9.81 -9.17
CA GLY A 29 18.23 -11.06 -8.85
C GLY A 29 17.30 -12.14 -8.28
N PRO A 30 16.55 -11.87 -7.20
CA PRO A 30 15.68 -12.87 -6.58
C PRO A 30 14.46 -13.29 -7.42
N LEU A 31 14.15 -12.58 -8.52
CA LEU A 31 13.06 -12.96 -9.42
C LEU A 31 13.35 -14.24 -10.22
N GLY A 32 14.63 -14.56 -10.41
CA GLY A 32 15.07 -15.77 -11.11
C GLY A 32 14.35 -16.00 -12.44
N SER A 33 13.73 -17.17 -12.58
CA SER A 33 13.03 -17.59 -13.79
C SER A 33 11.72 -16.83 -14.08
N ILE A 34 11.15 -16.12 -13.10
CA ILE A 34 9.88 -15.39 -13.27
C ILE A 34 10.07 -14.12 -14.09
N ARG A 35 11.28 -13.55 -14.06
CA ARG A 35 11.55 -12.24 -14.63
C ARG A 35 11.17 -12.12 -16.10
N SER A 36 11.52 -13.10 -16.93
CA SER A 36 11.28 -13.04 -18.38
C SER A 36 9.78 -12.99 -18.71
N ASP A 37 8.99 -13.82 -18.04
CA ASP A 37 7.54 -13.86 -18.24
C ASP A 37 6.89 -12.59 -17.67
N LEU A 38 7.37 -12.12 -16.51
CA LEU A 38 6.91 -10.87 -15.92
C LEU A 38 7.17 -9.68 -16.86
N ASP A 39 8.37 -9.54 -17.40
CA ASP A 39 8.72 -8.47 -18.33
C ASP A 39 7.86 -8.52 -19.59
N SER A 40 7.58 -9.73 -20.10
CA SER A 40 6.71 -9.94 -21.25
C SER A 40 5.25 -9.55 -20.93
N TYR A 41 4.78 -9.91 -19.74
CA TYR A 41 3.43 -9.63 -19.28
C TYR A 41 3.23 -8.13 -19.04
N LEU A 42 4.17 -7.46 -18.39
CA LEU A 42 4.08 -6.01 -18.17
C LEU A 42 4.09 -5.23 -19.49
N LYS A 43 4.80 -5.71 -20.52
CA LYS A 43 4.85 -5.03 -21.83
C LYS A 43 3.61 -5.27 -22.69
N GLY A 44 3.16 -6.52 -22.80
CA GLY A 44 2.17 -6.94 -23.78
C GLY A 44 0.97 -7.71 -23.24
N ARG A 45 0.85 -7.85 -21.91
CA ARG A 45 -0.14 -8.71 -21.23
C ARG A 45 -0.08 -10.17 -21.73
N GLN A 46 1.11 -10.65 -22.03
CA GLN A 46 1.37 -12.02 -22.48
C GLN A 46 2.46 -12.69 -21.63
N PRO A 47 2.31 -13.97 -21.26
CA PRO A 47 1.14 -14.82 -21.53
C PRO A 47 -0.07 -14.40 -20.68
N SER A 48 -1.30 -14.57 -21.21
CA SER A 48 -2.54 -14.21 -20.49
C SER A 48 -2.68 -14.92 -19.14
N GLU A 49 -2.15 -16.14 -19.04
CA GLU A 49 -2.15 -16.97 -17.83
C GLU A 49 -1.06 -16.62 -16.82
N PHE A 50 -0.24 -15.58 -17.08
CA PHE A 50 0.84 -15.22 -16.17
C PHE A 50 0.34 -14.90 -14.76
N VAL A 51 -0.72 -14.09 -14.66
CA VAL A 51 -1.29 -13.65 -13.37
C VAL A 51 -2.00 -14.81 -12.67
N SER A 52 -2.76 -15.64 -13.37
CA SER A 52 -3.42 -16.81 -12.80
C SER A 52 -2.40 -17.81 -12.23
N GLY A 53 -1.27 -17.99 -12.92
CA GLY A 53 -0.16 -18.86 -12.52
C GLY A 53 0.93 -18.22 -11.65
N LEU A 54 0.76 -16.97 -11.18
CA LEU A 54 1.82 -16.24 -10.49
C LEU A 54 2.14 -16.81 -9.10
N LEU A 55 1.13 -17.01 -8.26
CA LEU A 55 1.33 -17.33 -6.84
C LEU A 55 2.15 -18.61 -6.60
N PRO A 56 1.90 -19.73 -7.30
CA PRO A 56 2.71 -20.95 -7.13
C PRO A 56 4.20 -20.72 -7.37
N ARG A 57 4.58 -19.75 -8.20
CA ARG A 57 5.98 -19.44 -8.53
C ARG A 57 6.69 -18.64 -7.43
N LEU A 58 5.93 -18.09 -6.47
CA LEU A 58 6.44 -17.26 -5.38
C LEU A 58 6.65 -18.05 -4.08
N TYR A 59 6.39 -19.36 -4.09
CA TYR A 59 6.79 -20.28 -3.02
C TYR A 59 8.25 -20.71 -3.20
N LYS A 60 8.88 -21.11 -2.09
CA LYS A 60 10.21 -21.75 -2.12
C LYS A 60 10.08 -23.17 -2.64
N ASP A 61 11.04 -23.58 -3.45
CA ASP A 61 11.03 -24.89 -4.11
C ASP A 61 10.86 -26.03 -3.10
N GLY A 62 9.89 -26.92 -3.36
CA GLY A 62 9.60 -28.08 -2.53
C GLY A 62 8.92 -27.78 -1.19
N THR A 63 8.44 -26.56 -0.98
CA THR A 63 7.73 -26.16 0.26
C THR A 63 6.45 -25.39 -0.05
N ASN A 64 5.58 -25.28 0.96
CA ASN A 64 4.43 -24.36 0.94
C ASN A 64 4.78 -23.02 1.62
N ASP A 65 6.07 -22.71 1.78
CA ASP A 65 6.52 -21.44 2.35
C ASP A 65 6.73 -20.40 1.26
N VAL A 66 6.15 -19.22 1.46
CA VAL A 66 6.34 -18.07 0.58
C VAL A 66 7.81 -17.58 0.63
N ASP A 67 8.38 -17.30 -0.55
CA ASP A 67 9.73 -16.76 -0.71
C ASP A 67 9.72 -15.23 -0.53
N ALA A 68 9.87 -14.78 0.72
CA ALA A 68 9.81 -13.36 1.07
C ALA A 68 10.80 -12.45 0.30
N PRO A 69 12.09 -12.82 0.11
CA PRO A 69 12.99 -12.08 -0.78
C PRO A 69 12.48 -11.94 -2.22
N ARG A 70 11.90 -13.00 -2.78
CA ARG A 70 11.33 -13.00 -4.13
C ARG A 70 10.10 -12.10 -4.22
N ILE A 71 9.19 -12.15 -3.24
CA ILE A 71 8.04 -11.22 -3.16
C ILE A 71 8.50 -9.78 -3.02
N SER A 72 9.45 -9.51 -2.13
CA SER A 72 9.98 -8.15 -1.93
C SER A 72 10.59 -7.58 -3.21
N SER A 73 11.29 -8.43 -3.95
CA SER A 73 11.87 -8.10 -5.25
C SER A 73 10.79 -7.89 -6.31
N LEU A 74 9.76 -8.73 -6.36
CA LEU A 74 8.63 -8.59 -7.29
C LEU A 74 7.90 -7.28 -7.07
N VAL A 75 7.51 -6.98 -5.82
CA VAL A 75 6.80 -5.76 -5.46
C VAL A 75 7.59 -4.53 -5.88
N LEU A 76 8.88 -4.46 -5.51
CA LEU A 76 9.73 -3.32 -5.87
C LEU A 76 9.95 -3.20 -7.38
N TYR A 77 10.23 -4.32 -8.07
CA TYR A 77 10.45 -4.33 -9.51
C TYR A 77 9.21 -3.86 -10.28
N VAL A 78 8.05 -4.43 -9.96
CA VAL A 78 6.76 -4.07 -10.56
C VAL A 78 6.43 -2.61 -10.30
N GLY A 79 6.67 -2.10 -9.09
CA GLY A 79 6.46 -0.69 -8.78
C GLY A 79 7.36 0.26 -9.56
N ILE A 80 8.63 -0.10 -9.77
CA ILE A 80 9.54 0.68 -10.63
C ILE A 80 9.03 0.73 -12.08
N GLN A 81 8.57 -0.40 -12.63
CA GLN A 81 7.99 -0.45 -13.98
C GLN A 81 6.69 0.36 -14.07
N GLY A 82 5.82 0.26 -13.05
CA GLY A 82 4.56 0.97 -13.00
C GLY A 82 4.76 2.48 -12.92
N LEU A 83 5.72 2.92 -12.13
CA LEU A 83 6.13 4.32 -12.08
C LEU A 83 6.64 4.81 -13.44
N ALA A 84 7.54 4.05 -14.08
CA ALA A 84 8.05 4.40 -15.41
C ALA A 84 6.92 4.49 -16.45
N ARG A 85 5.91 3.62 -16.38
CA ARG A 85 4.72 3.70 -17.23
C ARG A 85 3.94 5.00 -17.00
N LEU A 86 3.68 5.35 -15.75
CA LEU A 86 2.91 6.55 -15.41
C LEU A 86 3.62 7.85 -15.78
N GLN A 87 4.95 7.87 -15.75
CA GLN A 87 5.74 9.02 -16.18
C GLN A 87 5.76 9.20 -17.70
N ASN A 88 5.67 8.11 -18.46
CA ASN A 88 5.70 8.14 -19.93
C ASN A 88 4.33 8.37 -20.58
N SER A 89 3.24 8.00 -19.90
CA SER A 89 1.87 8.19 -20.40
C SER A 89 1.37 9.61 -20.10
N GLN A 90 1.13 10.42 -21.14
CA GLN A 90 0.53 11.76 -21.01
C GLN A 90 -0.99 11.75 -20.73
N ILE A 91 -1.59 10.55 -20.58
CA ILE A 91 -3.02 10.35 -20.37
C ILE A 91 -3.23 9.88 -18.93
N ALA A 92 -4.23 10.47 -18.26
CA ALA A 92 -4.67 10.26 -16.88
C ALA A 92 -3.98 9.10 -16.13
N HIS A 93 -3.26 9.46 -15.06
CA HIS A 93 -2.51 8.61 -14.14
C HIS A 93 -3.39 7.63 -13.35
N THR A 94 -4.16 6.78 -14.02
CA THR A 94 -5.01 5.81 -13.35
C THR A 94 -4.21 4.55 -13.10
N LEU A 95 -4.00 4.23 -11.82
CA LEU A 95 -3.41 2.94 -11.41
C LEU A 95 -4.29 1.75 -11.80
N ALA A 96 -5.60 1.99 -11.92
CA ALA A 96 -6.58 0.99 -12.31
C ALA A 96 -6.27 0.43 -13.71
N HIS A 97 -6.42 -0.89 -13.85
CA HIS A 97 -6.24 -1.62 -15.12
C HIS A 97 -4.83 -1.53 -15.72
N THR A 98 -3.80 -1.31 -14.90
CA THR A 98 -2.40 -1.49 -15.33
C THR A 98 -1.95 -2.93 -15.11
N PRO A 99 -1.11 -3.52 -15.98
CA PRO A 99 -0.61 -4.88 -15.75
C PRO A 99 0.22 -4.97 -14.46
N GLU A 100 0.86 -3.87 -14.03
CA GLU A 100 1.54 -3.79 -12.75
C GLU A 100 0.57 -3.91 -11.57
N MET A 101 -0.56 -3.21 -11.63
CA MET A 101 -1.59 -3.31 -10.60
C MET A 101 -2.26 -4.68 -10.59
N GLU A 102 -2.50 -5.30 -11.76
CA GLU A 102 -3.03 -6.67 -11.85
C GLU A 102 -2.11 -7.68 -11.14
N VAL A 103 -0.79 -7.53 -11.29
CA VAL A 103 0.20 -8.34 -10.55
C VAL A 103 0.16 -8.08 -9.06
N LEU A 104 0.08 -6.82 -8.62
CA LEU A 104 0.06 -6.46 -7.19
C LEU A 104 -1.26 -6.88 -6.51
N GLN A 105 -2.40 -6.73 -7.19
CA GLN A 105 -3.70 -7.23 -6.73
C GLN A 105 -3.69 -8.74 -6.58
N LYS A 106 -3.05 -9.46 -7.51
CA LYS A 106 -2.96 -10.92 -7.43
C LYS A 106 -2.29 -11.41 -6.15
N LEU A 107 -1.37 -10.63 -5.56
CA LEU A 107 -0.75 -10.96 -4.27
C LEU A 107 -1.76 -10.98 -3.11
N MET A 108 -2.91 -10.33 -3.26
CA MET A 108 -3.99 -10.38 -2.26
C MET A 108 -4.79 -11.69 -2.31
N ASP A 109 -4.56 -12.56 -3.30
CA ASP A 109 -5.16 -13.90 -3.36
C ASP A 109 -4.35 -14.95 -2.57
N PHE A 110 -3.24 -14.57 -1.94
CA PHE A 110 -2.52 -15.45 -1.02
C PHE A 110 -3.36 -15.80 0.22
N ASP A 111 -2.90 -16.81 0.96
CA ASP A 111 -3.31 -17.04 2.33
C ASP A 111 -2.87 -15.89 3.26
N ASP A 112 -3.32 -15.90 4.51
CA ASP A 112 -3.05 -14.83 5.47
C ASP A 112 -1.57 -14.49 5.60
N ARG A 113 -0.71 -15.52 5.59
CA ARG A 113 0.73 -15.34 5.72
C ARG A 113 1.35 -14.74 4.46
N GLY A 114 1.00 -15.23 3.27
CA GLY A 114 1.50 -14.69 2.01
C GLY A 114 1.04 -13.26 1.76
N ARG A 115 -0.22 -12.92 2.12
CA ARG A 115 -0.73 -11.54 2.07
C ARG A 115 0.04 -10.64 3.02
N TYR A 116 0.26 -11.07 4.26
CA TYR A 116 1.02 -10.30 5.25
C TYR A 116 2.45 -9.97 4.77
N ILE A 117 3.14 -10.94 4.16
CA ILE A 117 4.48 -10.73 3.58
C ILE A 117 4.42 -9.74 2.41
N SER A 118 3.42 -9.87 1.53
CA SER A 118 3.25 -9.00 0.36
C SER A 118 2.94 -7.56 0.75
N LEU A 119 2.03 -7.36 1.70
CA LEU A 119 1.69 -6.04 2.24
C LEU A 119 2.88 -5.40 2.95
N ASN A 120 3.68 -6.19 3.69
CA ASN A 120 4.92 -5.70 4.28
C ASN A 120 5.95 -5.25 3.22
N ALA A 121 6.07 -5.98 2.10
CA ALA A 121 6.92 -5.59 0.99
C ALA A 121 6.50 -4.25 0.36
N ILE A 122 5.19 -4.00 0.24
CA ILE A 122 4.63 -2.70 -0.20
C ILE A 122 4.94 -1.62 0.85
N ALA A 123 4.61 -1.88 2.11
CA ALA A 123 4.80 -0.94 3.21
C ALA A 123 6.28 -0.54 3.42
N ASN A 124 7.23 -1.41 3.08
CA ASN A 124 8.67 -1.10 3.11
C ASN A 124 9.08 0.05 2.17
N GLN A 125 8.24 0.39 1.19
CA GLN A 125 8.49 1.49 0.27
C GLN A 125 7.90 2.83 0.75
N LEU A 126 7.10 2.82 1.82
CA LEU A 126 6.50 4.00 2.45
C LEU A 126 7.51 4.68 3.38
N ARG A 127 8.49 5.40 2.82
CA ARG A 127 9.68 5.90 3.53
C ARG A 127 9.68 7.42 3.68
N TYR A 128 10.51 8.11 2.92
CA TYR A 128 10.60 9.55 2.83
C TYR A 128 10.01 10.01 1.48
N PRO A 129 9.65 11.30 1.30
CA PRO A 129 9.14 11.83 0.04
C PRO A 129 10.02 11.42 -1.14
N SER A 130 9.45 10.61 -2.02
CA SER A 130 10.08 10.08 -3.22
C SER A 130 8.98 9.53 -4.13
N SER A 131 9.30 9.32 -5.40
CA SER A 131 8.36 8.74 -6.37
C SER A 131 7.90 7.34 -5.99
N HIS A 132 8.78 6.52 -5.40
CA HIS A 132 8.41 5.20 -4.90
C HIS A 132 7.41 5.31 -3.75
N THR A 133 7.69 6.18 -2.77
CA THR A 133 6.80 6.35 -1.62
C THR A 133 5.42 6.84 -2.04
N HIS A 134 5.34 7.78 -2.99
CA HIS A 134 4.07 8.23 -3.55
C HIS A 134 3.34 7.09 -4.28
N TYR A 135 4.01 6.41 -5.21
CA TYR A 135 3.44 5.30 -5.96
C TYR A 135 2.89 4.19 -5.04
N PHE A 136 3.69 3.72 -4.08
CA PHE A 136 3.28 2.64 -3.18
C PHE A 136 2.24 3.09 -2.14
N SER A 137 2.18 4.38 -1.79
CA SER A 137 1.07 4.93 -1.00
C SER A 137 -0.25 4.79 -1.78
N CYS A 138 -0.24 5.19 -3.05
CA CYS A 138 -1.41 5.06 -3.92
C CYS A 138 -1.79 3.59 -4.17
N VAL A 139 -0.81 2.69 -4.33
CA VAL A 139 -1.05 1.23 -4.41
C VAL A 139 -1.73 0.72 -3.14
N MET A 140 -1.20 1.03 -1.96
CA MET A 140 -1.76 0.54 -0.69
C MET A 140 -3.22 0.99 -0.52
N LEU A 141 -3.50 2.26 -0.81
CA LEU A 141 -4.85 2.82 -0.73
C LEU A 141 -5.79 2.24 -1.79
N PHE A 142 -5.29 1.98 -3.00
CA PHE A 142 -6.06 1.33 -4.06
C PHE A 142 -6.43 -0.11 -3.70
N LEU A 143 -5.48 -0.88 -3.14
CA LEU A 143 -5.74 -2.25 -2.67
C LEU A 143 -6.80 -2.28 -1.57
N PHE A 144 -6.82 -1.27 -0.69
CA PHE A 144 -7.86 -1.16 0.35
C PHE A 144 -9.24 -0.85 -0.25
N ASP A 145 -9.30 0.09 -1.19
CA ASP A 145 -10.54 0.53 -1.85
C ASP A 145 -11.20 -0.59 -2.68
N GLU A 146 -10.40 -1.33 -3.44
CA GLU A 146 -10.87 -2.41 -4.32
C GLU A 146 -11.08 -3.75 -3.60
N ALA A 147 -10.62 -3.88 -2.35
CA ALA A 147 -10.80 -5.10 -1.58
C ALA A 147 -12.29 -5.38 -1.30
N LYS A 148 -12.76 -6.51 -1.80
CA LYS A 148 -14.14 -7.00 -1.54
C LYS A 148 -14.28 -7.68 -0.18
N ASP A 149 -13.20 -8.29 0.28
CA ASP A 149 -13.14 -8.98 1.56
C ASP A 149 -12.54 -8.06 2.63
N ASP A 150 -13.27 -7.87 3.72
CA ASP A 150 -12.84 -7.07 4.86
C ASP A 150 -11.59 -7.66 5.54
N ALA A 151 -11.31 -8.96 5.41
CA ALA A 151 -10.07 -9.55 5.90
C ALA A 151 -8.82 -8.94 5.25
N ILE A 152 -8.90 -8.55 3.97
CA ILE A 152 -7.78 -7.88 3.27
C ILE A 152 -7.62 -6.45 3.79
N LYS A 153 -8.73 -5.72 3.98
CA LYS A 153 -8.74 -4.36 4.55
C LYS A 153 -8.19 -4.34 5.97
N GLU A 154 -8.58 -5.32 6.78
CA GLU A 154 -8.06 -5.51 8.13
C GLU A 154 -6.55 -5.76 8.11
N GLN A 155 -6.07 -6.64 7.23
CA GLN A 155 -4.63 -6.92 7.12
C GLN A 155 -3.82 -5.71 6.64
N ILE A 156 -4.31 -4.94 5.67
CA ILE A 156 -3.69 -3.66 5.27
C ILE A 156 -3.58 -2.74 6.48
N THR A 157 -4.68 -2.58 7.20
CA THR A 157 -4.74 -1.74 8.41
C THR A 157 -3.76 -2.22 9.46
N ARG A 158 -3.70 -3.52 9.73
CA ARG A 158 -2.76 -4.14 10.68
C ARG A 158 -1.31 -3.87 10.33
N VAL A 159 -0.92 -4.04 9.06
CA VAL A 159 0.47 -3.81 8.60
C VAL A 159 0.87 -2.35 8.74
N LEU A 160 -0.05 -1.41 8.50
CA LEU A 160 0.22 0.01 8.73
C LEU A 160 0.31 0.32 10.23
N LEU A 161 -0.63 -0.18 11.02
CA LEU A 161 -0.77 0.12 12.43
C LEU A 161 0.37 -0.46 13.28
N GLU A 162 0.78 -1.71 13.04
CA GLU A 162 1.87 -2.36 13.79
C GLU A 162 3.18 -1.57 13.70
N ARG A 163 3.39 -0.84 12.59
CA ARG A 163 4.55 0.02 12.36
C ARG A 163 4.41 1.41 12.99
N LEU A 164 3.21 1.79 13.42
CA LEU A 164 2.89 3.09 14.05
C LEU A 164 2.74 3.00 15.57
N ILE A 165 2.40 1.83 16.12
CA ILE A 165 2.30 1.63 17.58
C ILE A 165 3.66 1.54 18.27
N VAL A 166 4.73 1.23 17.53
CA VAL A 166 6.09 1.17 18.07
C VAL A 166 6.66 2.56 18.36
N HIS A 167 7.72 2.61 19.18
CA HIS A 167 8.40 3.88 19.48
C HIS A 167 8.95 4.54 18.22
N ARG A 168 8.92 5.88 18.22
CA ARG A 168 9.47 6.74 17.15
C ARG A 168 10.96 6.44 16.91
N PRO A 169 11.49 6.73 15.70
CA PRO A 169 10.86 7.45 14.59
C PRO A 169 9.94 6.60 13.70
N HIS A 170 8.90 7.21 13.16
CA HIS A 170 8.01 6.59 12.16
C HIS A 170 8.37 7.06 10.74
N PRO A 171 8.30 6.18 9.73
CA PRO A 171 8.48 6.59 8.33
C PRO A 171 7.42 7.61 7.91
N TRP A 172 7.84 8.64 7.18
CA TRP A 172 6.96 9.74 6.75
C TRP A 172 5.85 9.26 5.81
N GLY A 173 6.20 8.44 4.81
CA GLY A 173 5.24 7.88 3.86
C GLY A 173 4.20 7.02 4.54
N LEU A 174 4.60 6.23 5.54
CA LEU A 174 3.70 5.40 6.33
C LEU A 174 2.65 6.24 7.06
N LEU A 175 3.08 7.34 7.70
CA LEU A 175 2.17 8.28 8.35
C LEU A 175 1.19 8.89 7.36
N ILE A 176 1.68 9.39 6.21
CA ILE A 176 0.83 9.99 5.18
C ILE A 176 -0.21 9.01 4.65
N THR A 177 0.20 7.79 4.28
CA THR A 177 -0.71 6.76 3.79
C THR A 177 -1.78 6.42 4.83
N PHE A 178 -1.39 6.27 6.09
CA PHE A 178 -2.33 5.95 7.16
C PHE A 178 -3.30 7.12 7.46
N ILE A 179 -2.81 8.36 7.49
CA ILE A 179 -3.63 9.56 7.66
C ILE A 179 -4.65 9.69 6.52
N GLU A 180 -4.23 9.49 5.28
CA GLU A 180 -5.11 9.54 4.11
C GLU A 180 -6.21 8.48 4.21
N LEU A 181 -5.85 7.25 4.58
CA LEU A 181 -6.79 6.15 4.75
C LEU A 181 -7.91 6.46 5.75
N ILE A 182 -7.58 7.07 6.90
CA ILE A 182 -8.55 7.34 7.97
C ILE A 182 -9.30 8.67 7.84
N LYS A 183 -8.78 9.63 7.07
CA LYS A 183 -9.41 10.95 6.87
C LYS A 183 -10.27 11.03 5.62
N ASN A 184 -9.86 10.37 4.54
CA ASN A 184 -10.55 10.47 3.28
C ASN A 184 -11.82 9.61 3.32
N GLN A 185 -12.98 10.28 3.26
CA GLN A 185 -14.29 9.65 3.33
C GLN A 185 -14.53 8.62 2.22
N LYS A 186 -13.77 8.67 1.12
CA LYS A 186 -13.80 7.67 0.06
C LYS A 186 -13.66 6.24 0.60
N TYR A 187 -12.74 6.03 1.55
CA TYR A 187 -12.42 4.68 2.06
C TYR A 187 -13.41 4.18 3.11
N GLN A 188 -14.27 5.06 3.64
CA GLN A 188 -15.24 4.75 4.71
C GLN A 188 -14.58 3.96 5.86
N PHE A 189 -13.34 4.31 6.23
CA PHE A 189 -12.51 3.49 7.12
C PHE A 189 -13.21 3.11 8.43
N TRP A 190 -13.83 4.09 9.08
CA TRP A 190 -14.50 3.94 10.38
C TRP A 190 -15.86 3.22 10.32
N SER A 191 -16.36 2.89 9.12
CA SER A 191 -17.58 2.08 8.98
C SER A 191 -17.28 0.58 8.96
N HIS A 192 -16.02 0.16 8.79
CA HIS A 192 -15.68 -1.27 8.70
C HIS A 192 -15.70 -1.94 10.08
N PRO A 193 -16.24 -3.18 10.20
CA PRO A 193 -16.42 -3.85 11.49
C PRO A 193 -15.14 -4.03 12.32
N PHE A 194 -14.00 -4.28 11.65
CA PHE A 194 -12.71 -4.49 12.33
C PHE A 194 -12.19 -3.25 13.06
N THR A 195 -12.72 -2.05 12.75
CA THR A 195 -12.33 -0.82 13.45
C THR A 195 -13.01 -0.65 14.81
N ARG A 196 -14.11 -1.39 15.04
CA ARG A 196 -14.95 -1.30 16.25
C ARG A 196 -15.07 -2.64 16.99
N CYS A 197 -14.24 -3.63 16.64
CA CYS A 197 -14.33 -4.97 17.22
C CYS A 197 -13.95 -5.01 18.71
N ALA A 198 -13.16 -4.05 19.19
CA ALA A 198 -12.84 -3.87 20.59
C ALA A 198 -12.53 -2.40 20.92
N THR A 199 -12.96 -1.94 22.09
CA THR A 199 -12.72 -0.56 22.57
C THR A 199 -11.22 -0.22 22.63
N GLU A 200 -10.36 -1.20 22.89
CA GLU A 200 -8.90 -0.98 22.90
C GLU A 200 -8.34 -0.72 21.50
N ILE A 201 -8.89 -1.39 20.47
CA ILE A 201 -8.48 -1.18 19.08
C ILE A 201 -8.93 0.21 18.61
N GLU A 202 -10.16 0.61 18.96
CA GLU A 202 -10.67 1.96 18.72
C GLU A 202 -9.79 3.03 19.39
N LYS A 203 -9.45 2.86 20.68
CA LYS A 203 -8.53 3.75 21.39
C LYS A 203 -7.15 3.82 20.75
N VAL A 204 -6.62 2.71 20.23
CA VAL A 204 -5.33 2.68 19.53
C VAL A 204 -5.44 3.50 18.24
N PHE A 205 -6.49 3.32 17.45
CA PHE A 205 -6.71 4.11 16.24
C PHE A 205 -6.87 5.59 16.54
N GLU A 206 -7.64 5.95 17.56
CA GLU A 206 -7.75 7.34 18.00
C GLU A 206 -6.42 7.90 18.52
N SER A 207 -5.63 7.11 19.25
CA SER A 207 -4.34 7.53 19.80
C SER A 207 -3.32 7.78 18.69
N VAL A 208 -3.27 6.90 17.70
CA VAL A 208 -2.44 7.09 16.51
C VAL A 208 -2.96 8.28 15.71
N ALA A 209 -4.27 8.40 15.49
CA ALA A 209 -4.87 9.57 14.84
C ALA A 209 -4.51 10.87 15.58
N ARG A 210 -4.62 10.93 16.92
CA ARG A 210 -4.22 12.10 17.73
C ARG A 210 -2.72 12.38 17.64
N SER A 211 -1.90 11.35 17.64
CA SER A 211 -0.44 11.49 17.47
C SER A 211 -0.07 11.95 16.07
N CYS A 212 -0.95 11.68 15.11
CA CYS A 212 -0.79 11.96 13.69
C CYS A 212 -1.66 13.13 13.18
N MET A 213 -2.36 13.86 14.05
CA MET A 213 -3.26 14.94 13.66
C MET A 213 -3.19 16.09 14.67
N THR A 214 -3.32 17.32 14.18
CA THR A 214 -3.57 18.44 15.07
C THR A 214 -4.96 18.33 15.72
N PRO A 215 -5.18 18.82 16.96
CA PRO A 215 -6.44 18.68 17.70
C PRO A 215 -7.69 19.16 16.95
N ALA A 216 -7.53 20.12 16.03
CA ALA A 216 -8.61 20.67 15.20
C ALA A 216 -9.15 19.68 14.15
N SER A 217 -8.31 18.78 13.61
CA SER A 217 -8.71 17.83 12.56
C SER A 217 -9.43 16.60 13.11
N LEU A 218 -9.21 16.25 14.38
CA LEU A 218 -9.81 15.07 15.00
C LEU A 218 -11.33 15.20 15.18
N ARG A 219 -11.80 16.40 15.55
CA ARG A 219 -13.22 16.67 15.84
C ARG A 219 -14.12 16.55 14.62
N ALA A 220 -13.60 16.83 13.42
CA ALA A 220 -14.36 16.75 12.17
C ALA A 220 -14.52 15.31 11.65
N VAL A 221 -13.61 14.39 12.03
CA VAL A 221 -13.65 12.99 11.60
C VAL A 221 -14.59 12.17 12.50
N THR A 222 -14.63 12.47 13.81
CA THR A 222 -15.47 11.74 14.77
C THR A 222 -16.93 12.19 14.79
N SER A 223 -17.25 13.41 14.35
CA SER A 223 -18.63 13.94 14.35
C SER A 223 -19.47 13.52 13.15
N GLY A 224 -18.90 12.87 12.13
CA GLY A 224 -19.62 12.47 10.91
C GLY A 224 -20.45 11.19 11.02
N GLY A 225 -20.52 10.57 12.20
CA GLY A 225 -21.14 9.25 12.41
C GLY A 225 -22.47 9.24 13.16
N SER A 226 -23.00 10.39 13.55
CA SER A 226 -24.24 10.47 14.33
C SER A 226 -24.85 11.86 14.25
N ASP A 227 -25.69 12.08 13.24
CA ASP A 227 -26.77 13.07 13.31
C ASP A 227 -28.00 12.43 12.64
N ASP A 228 -28.75 11.67 13.45
CA ASP A 228 -30.14 11.32 13.14
C ASP A 228 -31.01 12.53 13.55
N PRO A 229 -31.77 13.15 12.63
CA PRO A 229 -32.63 14.26 13.00
C PRO A 229 -33.93 13.74 13.66
N GLN A 230 -34.23 14.27 14.85
CA GLN A 230 -35.59 14.29 15.40
C GLN A 230 -36.52 15.17 14.56
#